data_AF-A0A6S6M7F3-F1
#
_entry.id   AF-A0A6S6M7F3-F1
#
_cell.length_a   1.000
_cell.length_b   1.000
_cell.length_c   1.000
_cell.angle_alpha   90.00
_cell.angle_beta   90.00
_cell.angle_gamma   90.00
#
_symmetry.space_group_name_H-M   'P 1'
#
loop_
_entity.id
_entity.type
_entity.pdbx_description
1 polymer ?
#
loop_
_entity_poly.entity_id
_entity_poly.type
_entity_poly.pdbx_seq_one_letter_code
_entity_poly.pdbx_strand_id
1 'polypeptide(L)' 'MRCGFCGHEFEEHEGNVGCKNCPMSSGCKMVKCPRCNYENPPEPALIKGLKKVFSAKKKTN' A
#
# COMPACT_ATOMS: atom_id res chain seq x y z
N MET A 1 2.53 -0.30 4.56
CA MET A 1 1.56 0.78 4.84
C MET A 1 0.72 0.45 6.09
N ARG A 2 0.04 1.43 6.67
CA ARG A 2 -0.86 1.23 7.83
C ARG A 2 -2.29 1.58 7.44
N CYS A 3 -3.24 0.70 7.73
CA CYS A 3 -4.65 0.95 7.44
C CYS A 3 -5.17 2.14 8.24
N GLY A 4 -5.79 3.12 7.57
CA GLY A 4 -6.38 4.30 8.21
C GLY A 4 -7.64 4.02 9.04
N PHE A 5 -8.22 2.82 8.90
CA PHE A 5 -9.41 2.39 9.64
C PHE A 5 -9.09 1.45 10.80
N CYS A 6 -8.54 0.27 10.53
CA CYS A 6 -8.29 -0.76 11.56
C CYS A 6 -6.86 -0.75 12.13
N GLY A 7 -5.98 0.11 11.63
CA GLY A 7 -4.60 0.23 12.10
C GLY A 7 -3.65 -0.92 11.75
N HIS A 8 -4.11 -1.96 11.04
CA HIS A 8 -3.27 -3.07 10.60
C HIS A 8 -2.13 -2.59 9.70
N GLU A 9 -0.91 -3.04 9.99
CA GLU A 9 0.26 -2.85 9.14
C GLU A 9 0.41 -4.02 8.18
N PHE A 10 0.59 -3.70 6.90
CA PHE A 10 0.74 -4.66 5.81
C PHE A 10 1.50 -4.01 4.64
N GLU A 11 2.16 -4.79 3.80
CA GLU A 11 2.80 -4.32 2.58
C GLU A 11 1.76 -4.03 1.49
N GLU A 12 2.02 -3.07 0.62
CA GLU A 12 1.03 -2.62 -0.38
C GLU A 12 0.60 -3.75 -1.33
N HIS A 13 1.50 -4.69 -1.65
CA HIS A 13 1.23 -5.84 -2.51
C HIS A 13 0.38 -6.93 -1.84
N GLU A 14 0.29 -6.94 -0.51
CA GLU A 14 -0.62 -7.81 0.24
C GLU A 14 -2.06 -7.30 0.18
N GLY A 15 -2.23 -6.02 -0.15
CA GLY A 15 -3.55 -5.43 -0.38
C GLY A 15 -4.10 -5.82 -1.74
N ASN A 16 -5.41 -6.07 -1.79
CA ASN A 16 -6.08 -6.31 -3.07
C ASN A 16 -6.15 -5.01 -3.88
N VAL A 17 -5.71 -5.08 -5.13
CA VAL A 17 -5.91 -4.01 -6.12
C VAL A 17 -7.42 -3.77 -6.27
N GLY A 18 -7.83 -2.51 -6.42
CA GLY A 18 -9.23 -2.05 -6.40
C GLY A 18 -10.21 -2.82 -7.30
N CYS A 19 -11.48 -2.42 -7.26
CA CYS A 19 -12.60 -3.15 -7.88
C CYS A 19 -12.34 -3.61 -9.33
N LYS A 20 -12.08 -4.91 -9.53
CA LYS A 20 -11.76 -5.53 -10.83
C LYS A 20 -12.83 -5.33 -11.91
N ASN A 21 -14.09 -5.15 -11.51
CA ASN A 21 -15.22 -4.97 -12.41
C ASN A 21 -15.64 -3.50 -12.58
N CYS A 22 -14.91 -2.56 -11.98
CA CYS A 22 -15.23 -1.14 -12.13
C CYS A 22 -14.72 -0.64 -13.48
N PRO A 23 -15.55 -0.05 -14.34
CA PRO A 23 -15.12 0.51 -15.62
C PRO A 23 -14.11 1.67 -15.45
N MET A 24 -14.07 2.30 -14.27
CA MET A 24 -13.11 3.35 -13.90
C MET A 24 -11.85 2.79 -13.18
N SER A 25 -11.68 1.47 -13.13
CA SER A 25 -10.57 0.81 -12.41
C SER A 25 -9.17 1.24 -12.87
N SER A 26 -9.00 1.62 -14.13
CA SER A 26 -7.71 2.11 -14.66
C SER A 26 -7.18 3.35 -13.94
N GLY A 27 -8.08 4.20 -13.41
CA GLY A 27 -7.73 5.39 -12.64
C GLY A 27 -7.73 5.19 -11.12
N CYS A 28 -8.41 4.15 -10.62
CA CYS A 28 -8.54 3.90 -9.20
C CYS A 28 -7.34 3.10 -8.67
N LYS A 29 -6.43 3.78 -7.97
CA LYS A 29 -5.21 3.19 -7.39
C LYS A 29 -5.35 2.81 -5.91
N MET A 30 -6.58 2.68 -5.42
CA MET A 30 -6.86 2.34 -4.02
C MET A 30 -6.45 0.90 -3.72
N VAL A 31 -6.01 0.68 -2.48
CA VAL A 31 -5.52 -0.60 -1.96
C VAL A 31 -6.41 -1.06 -0.82
N LYS A 32 -7.01 -2.25 -0.94
CA LYS A 32 -7.87 -2.80 0.11
C LYS A 32 -7.05 -3.48 1.19
N CYS A 33 -7.32 -3.09 2.45
CA CYS A 33 -6.72 -3.73 3.61
C CYS A 33 -7.08 -5.23 3.66
N PRO A 34 -6.12 -6.15 3.74
CA PRO A 34 -6.39 -7.60 3.74
C PRO A 34 -7.12 -8.08 5.02
N ARG A 35 -7.10 -7.27 6.09
CA ARG A 35 -7.77 -7.59 7.36
C ARG A 35 -9.22 -7.13 7.42
N CYS A 36 -9.51 -5.92 6.96
CA CYS A 36 -10.83 -5.28 7.17
C CYS A 36 -11.50 -4.79 5.88
N ASN A 37 -10.88 -4.98 4.72
CA ASN A 37 -11.35 -4.55 3.39
C ASN A 37 -11.52 -3.04 3.16
N TYR A 38 -11.14 -2.20 4.13
CA TYR A 38 -11.14 -0.74 3.94
C TYR A 38 -10.20 -0.31 2.81
N GLU A 39 -10.65 0.63 1.98
CA GLU A 39 -9.89 1.16 0.85
C GLU A 39 -8.96 2.28 1.33
N ASN A 40 -7.65 2.06 1.19
CA ASN A 40 -6.62 3.01 1.57
C ASN A 40 -5.99 3.60 0.30
N PRO A 41 -5.60 4.89 0.30
CA PRO A 41 -4.77 5.43 -0.77
C PRO A 41 -3.42 4.71 -0.80
N PRO A 42 -2.80 4.57 -1.98
CA PRO A 42 -1.48 3.96 -2.11
C PRO A 42 -0.44 4.81 -1.39
N GLU A 43 0.66 4.18 -0.98
CA GLU A 43 1.72 4.90 -0.27
C GLU A 43 2.42 5.89 -1.23
N PRO A 44 2.66 7.16 -0.82
CA PRO A 44 3.33 8.15 -1.65
C PRO A 44 4.71 7.68 -2.15
N ALA A 45 5.03 7.98 -3.41
CA ALA A 45 6.27 7.54 -4.04
C ALA A 45 7.54 8.01 -3.29
N LEU A 46 7.51 9.20 -2.69
CA LEU A 46 8.59 9.72 -1.87
C LEU A 46 8.88 8.83 -0.66
N ILE A 47 7.83 8.37 0.03
CA ILE A 47 7.96 7.51 1.21
C ILE A 47 8.51 6.13 0.80
N LYS A 48 8.03 5.58 -0.33
CA LYS A 48 8.58 4.34 -0.89
C LYS A 48 10.07 4.46 -1.23
N GLY A 49 10.47 5.58 -1.84
CA GLY A 49 11.86 5.89 -2.16
C GLY A 49 12.75 5.95 -0.92
N LEU A 50 12.33 6.68 0.11
CA LEU A 50 13.03 6.76 1.39
C LEU A 50 13.20 5.38 2.02
N LYS A 51 12.13 4.57 2.11
CA LYS A 51 12.21 3.20 2.64
C LYS A 51 13.22 2.33 1.91
N LYS A 52 13.30 2.43 0.58
CA LYS A 52 14.28 1.68 -0.23
C LYS A 52 15.72 2.05 0.12
N VAL A 53 16.00 3.34 0.30
CA VAL A 53 17.34 3.84 0.69
C VAL A 53 17.70 3.36 2.11
N PHE A 54 16.79 3.46 3.07
CA PHE A 54 17.03 3.02 4.45
C PHE A 54 17.19 1.49 4.58
N SER A 55 16.42 0.71 3.81
CA SER A 55 16.54 -0.75 3.78
C SER A 55 17.85 -1.22 3.11
N ALA A 56 18.36 -0.48 2.12
CA ALA A 56 19.66 -0.76 1.51
C ALA A 56 20.81 -0.59 2.52
N LYS A 57 20.70 0.42 3.41
CA LYS A 57 21.72 0.72 4.42
C LYS A 57 21.78 -0.32 5.56
N LYS A 58 20.66 -1.00 5.87
CA LYS A 58 20.59 -2.07 6.89
C LYS A 58 21.34 -3.36 6.52
N LYS A 59 21.66 -3.59 5.23
CA LYS A 59 22.39 -4.79 4.79
C LYS A 59 23.91 -4.67 4.89
N THR A 60 24.44 -3.51 5.27
CA THR A 60 25.89 -3.22 5.27
C THR A 60 26.46 -3.00 6.68
N ASN A 61 25.73 -3.35 7.75
CA ASN A 61 26.22 -3.27 9.13
C ASN A 61 25.92 -4.54 9.91
#